data_AF-A0A9R0I808-F1
#
_entry.id   AF-A0A9R0I808-F1
#
_cell.length_a   1.000
_cell.length_b   1.000
_cell.length_c   1.000
_cell.angle_alpha   90.00
_cell.angle_beta   90.00
_cell.angle_gamma   90.00
#
_symmetry.space_group_name_H-M   'P 1'
#
loop_
_entity.id
_entity.type
_entity.pdbx_description
1 polymer ?
#
loop_
_entity_poly.entity_id
_entity_poly.type
_entity_poly.pdbx_seq_one_letter_code
_entity_poly.pdbx_strand_id
1 'polypeptide(L)'
;MQEARLAKEKMHGRLACGRPLVIRLASEKSAAETAENSSKVAGVVSRSTHSGSSSGQMSRSAKIAAIKNKLKLLEEDGNRAKKQKQVEHISS
;
A
#
# COMPACT_ATOMS: atom_id res chain seq x y z
N MET A 1 -28.33 -25.26 3.73
CA MET A 1 -27.21 -25.50 2.79
C MET A 1 -27.01 -24.37 1.78
N GLN A 2 -28.08 -23.71 1.30
CA GLN A 2 -27.99 -22.58 0.35
C GLN A 2 -27.14 -21.41 0.90
N GLU A 3 -27.29 -21.08 2.18
CA GLU A 3 -26.54 -19.99 2.83
C GLU A 3 -25.02 -20.17 2.74
N ALA A 4 -24.52 -21.41 2.87
CA ALA A 4 -23.09 -21.69 2.77
C ALA A 4 -22.55 -21.45 1.35
N ARG A 5 -23.36 -21.74 0.31
CA ARG A 5 -23.01 -21.45 -1.09
C ARG A 5 -22.96 -19.95 -1.34
N LEU A 6 -23.96 -19.21 -0.86
CA LEU A 6 -24.02 -17.77 -0.98
C LEU A 6 -22.86 -17.08 -0.24
N ALA A 7 -22.49 -17.59 0.94
CA ALA A 7 -21.34 -17.10 1.68
C ALA A 7 -20.03 -17.30 0.91
N LYS A 8 -19.81 -18.50 0.33
CA LYS A 8 -18.63 -18.78 -0.50
C LYS A 8 -18.54 -17.80 -1.67
N GLU A 9 -19.63 -17.59 -2.41
CA GLU A 9 -19.68 -16.67 -3.56
C GLU A 9 -19.35 -15.23 -3.15
N LYS A 10 -19.94 -14.75 -2.04
CA LYS A 10 -19.82 -13.34 -1.63
C LYS A 10 -18.48 -13.02 -0.96
N MET A 11 -17.89 -13.99 -0.26
CA MET A 11 -16.78 -13.76 0.66
C MET A 11 -15.43 -14.28 0.16
N HIS A 12 -15.40 -15.16 -0.84
CA HIS A 12 -14.13 -15.60 -1.42
C HIS A 12 -13.38 -14.43 -2.07
N GLY A 13 -12.09 -14.29 -1.79
CA GLY A 13 -11.25 -13.20 -2.29
C GLY A 13 -11.43 -11.85 -1.57
N ARG A 14 -12.44 -11.70 -0.69
CA ARG A 14 -12.58 -10.50 0.15
C ARG A 14 -11.37 -10.33 1.07
N LEU A 15 -10.99 -9.09 1.37
CA LEU A 15 -9.85 -8.81 2.25
C LEU A 15 -10.28 -8.82 3.73
N ALA A 16 -9.50 -9.48 4.58
CA ALA A 16 -9.52 -9.35 6.03
C ALA A 16 -8.10 -9.06 6.51
N CYS A 17 -7.91 -7.98 7.27
CA CYS A 17 -6.59 -7.53 7.70
C CYS A 17 -5.60 -7.37 6.52
N GLY A 18 -6.08 -6.93 5.35
CA GLY A 18 -5.28 -6.77 4.14
C GLY A 18 -4.91 -8.06 3.39
N ARG A 19 -5.44 -9.22 3.80
CA ARG A 19 -5.19 -10.51 3.15
C ARG A 19 -6.48 -11.08 2.52
N PRO A 20 -6.45 -11.60 1.28
CA PRO A 20 -7.63 -12.23 0.66
C PRO A 20 -8.07 -13.51 1.40
N LEU A 21 -9.38 -13.68 1.56
CA LEU A 21 -10.00 -14.84 2.19
C LEU A 21 -10.15 -16.01 1.21
N VAL A 22 -9.90 -17.24 1.68
CA VAL A 22 -10.17 -18.48 0.95
C VAL A 22 -11.28 -19.26 1.66
N ILE A 23 -12.40 -19.49 0.98
CA ILE A 23 -13.58 -20.16 1.54
C ILE A 23 -13.93 -21.34 0.65
N ARG A 24 -14.04 -22.52 1.26
CA ARG A 24 -14.34 -23.79 0.59
C ARG A 24 -15.43 -24.53 1.36
N LEU A 25 -16.31 -25.22 0.64
CA LEU A 25 -17.29 -26.10 1.28
C LEU A 25 -16.60 -27.40 1.70
N ALA A 26 -16.99 -27.96 2.84
CA ALA A 26 -16.41 -29.22 3.32
C ALA A 26 -16.64 -30.40 2.33
N SER A 27 -17.73 -30.35 1.55
CA SER A 27 -18.02 -31.33 0.50
C SER A 27 -17.10 -31.25 -0.72
N GLU A 28 -16.26 -30.22 -0.84
CA GLU A 28 -15.30 -30.06 -1.95
C GLU A 28 -14.02 -30.88 -1.74
N LYS A 29 -13.86 -31.55 -0.59
CA LYS A 29 -12.61 -32.21 -0.15
C LYS A 29 -12.35 -33.62 -0.70
N SER A 30 -13.07 -34.09 -1.71
CA SER A 30 -12.92 -35.50 -2.12
C SER A 30 -11.91 -35.76 -3.24
N ALA A 31 -11.30 -34.75 -3.87
CA ALA A 31 -10.37 -34.97 -5.00
C ALA A 31 -9.14 -34.04 -5.07
N ALA A 32 -9.16 -32.86 -4.45
CA ALA A 32 -8.11 -31.85 -4.64
C ALA A 32 -7.05 -31.81 -3.51
N GLU A 33 -7.27 -32.48 -2.37
CA GLU A 33 -6.38 -32.37 -1.22
C GLU A 33 -5.04 -33.14 -1.37
N THR A 34 -4.96 -34.08 -2.31
CA THR A 34 -3.73 -34.86 -2.56
C THR A 34 -2.70 -34.10 -3.42
N ALA A 35 -3.12 -33.13 -4.24
CA ALA A 35 -2.21 -32.36 -5.10
C ALA A 35 -1.58 -31.15 -4.38
N GLU A 36 -2.34 -30.46 -3.53
CA GLU A 36 -1.91 -29.21 -2.89
C GLU A 36 -0.96 -29.42 -1.69
N ASN A 37 -0.96 -30.61 -1.08
CA ASN A 37 -0.04 -30.94 0.02
C ASN A 37 1.34 -31.41 -0.48
N SER A 38 1.47 -31.75 -1.77
CA SER A 38 2.75 -32.16 -2.37
C SER A 38 3.59 -30.98 -2.87
N SER A 39 3.03 -29.76 -2.96
CA SER A 39 3.74 -28.59 -3.52
C SER A 39 4.29 -27.63 -2.45
N LYS A 40 4.41 -28.05 -1.18
CA LYS A 40 5.10 -27.27 -0.14
C LYS A 40 6.60 -27.57 -0.03
N VAL A 41 7.17 -28.37 -0.94
CA VAL A 41 8.61 -28.59 -1.02
C VAL A 41 9.13 -28.17 -2.40
N ALA A 42 10.10 -27.25 -2.40
CA ALA A 42 10.90 -26.75 -3.52
C ALA A 42 10.20 -25.81 -4.55
N GLY A 43 10.64 -24.54 -4.57
CA GLY A 43 10.39 -23.65 -5.71
C GLY A 43 10.45 -22.15 -5.42
N VAL A 44 11.63 -21.63 -5.11
CA VAL A 44 11.95 -20.20 -5.27
C VAL A 44 11.82 -19.82 -6.76
N VAL A 45 11.35 -18.59 -7.04
CA VAL A 45 11.31 -17.86 -8.35
C VAL A 45 10.12 -18.26 -9.27
N SER A 46 9.15 -17.42 -9.66
CA SER A 46 9.23 -16.01 -10.10
C SER A 46 7.90 -15.23 -10.04
N ARG A 47 7.97 -14.08 -9.35
CA ARG A 47 7.55 -12.72 -9.72
C ARG A 47 6.08 -12.33 -9.99
N SER A 48 5.68 -11.33 -9.17
CA SER A 48 4.81 -10.19 -9.48
C SER A 48 3.32 -10.52 -9.57
N THR A 49 2.49 -10.07 -8.61
CA THR A 49 1.96 -8.71 -8.66
C THR A 49 1.78 -8.04 -7.29
N HIS A 50 2.49 -6.91 -7.14
CA HIS A 50 2.12 -5.71 -6.38
C HIS A 50 2.11 -5.80 -4.86
N SER A 51 3.34 -5.83 -4.33
CA SER A 51 3.76 -4.98 -3.22
C SER A 51 3.04 -3.63 -3.23
N GLY A 52 2.70 -3.14 -2.03
CA GLY A 52 2.05 -1.86 -1.84
C GLY A 52 2.70 -0.70 -2.59
N SER A 53 1.87 0.25 -2.99
CA SER A 53 2.25 1.62 -3.34
C SER A 53 3.22 1.74 -4.52
N SER A 54 2.77 1.50 -5.76
CA SER A 54 3.47 1.93 -6.99
C SER A 54 3.21 3.41 -7.35
N SER A 55 2.79 4.23 -6.38
CA SER A 55 2.72 5.68 -6.55
C SER A 55 4.11 6.29 -6.31
N GLY A 56 4.92 6.38 -7.37
CA GLY A 56 6.18 7.13 -7.36
C GLY A 56 7.42 6.33 -6.93
N GLN A 57 7.90 5.42 -7.78
CA GLN A 57 9.23 4.82 -7.65
C GLN A 57 10.33 5.87 -7.94
N MET A 58 10.55 6.78 -6.99
CA MET A 58 11.71 7.67 -7.01
C MET A 58 12.97 6.88 -6.62
N SER A 59 14.07 7.14 -7.32
CA SER A 59 15.38 6.55 -7.01
C SER A 59 15.79 6.89 -5.57
N ARG A 60 16.67 6.08 -4.97
CA ARG A 60 17.19 6.34 -3.62
C ARG A 60 17.76 7.76 -3.49
N SER A 61 18.45 8.24 -4.53
CA SER A 61 18.99 9.60 -4.59
C SER A 61 17.90 10.67 -4.66
N ALA A 62 16.83 10.46 -5.45
CA ALA A 62 15.71 11.39 -5.53
C ALA A 62 14.96 11.51 -4.19
N LYS A 63 14.78 10.39 -3.46
CA LYS A 63 14.22 10.41 -2.10
C LYS A 63 15.06 11.25 -1.14
N ILE A 64 16.38 11.05 -1.15
CA ILE A 64 17.32 11.80 -0.30
C ILE A 64 17.26 13.30 -0.62
N ALA A 65 17.27 13.66 -1.91
CA ALA A 65 17.22 15.06 -2.33
C ALA A 65 15.92 15.76 -1.92
N ALA A 66 14.77 15.09 -2.06
CA ALA A 66 13.47 15.64 -1.66
C ALA A 66 13.41 15.92 -0.15
N ILE A 67 13.91 15.01 0.68
CA ILE A 67 13.98 15.20 2.14
C ILE A 67 14.91 16.37 2.48
N LYS A 68 16.10 16.41 1.88
CA LYS A 68 17.08 17.48 2.13
C LYS A 68 16.52 18.85 1.77
N ASN A 69 15.83 18.96 0.64
CA ASN A 69 15.20 20.21 0.21
C ASN A 69 14.08 20.64 1.18
N LYS A 70 13.23 19.70 1.61
CA LYS A 70 12.16 19.99 2.57
C LYS A 70 12.69 20.46 3.92
N LEU A 71 13.76 19.86 4.43
CA LEU A 71 14.40 20.32 5.68
C LEU A 71 14.95 21.74 5.54
N LYS A 72 15.64 22.03 4.42
CA LYS A 72 16.17 23.36 4.15
C LYS A 72 15.08 24.43 4.09
N LEU A 73 13.95 24.14 3.44
CA LEU A 73 12.81 25.06 3.38
C LEU A 73 12.24 25.34 4.79
N LEU A 74 12.11 24.33 5.63
CA LEU A 74 11.63 24.51 7.01
C LEU A 74 12.59 25.36 7.86
N GLU A 75 13.90 25.25 7.63
CA GLU A 75 14.92 26.10 8.27
C GLU A 75 14.84 27.56 7.77
N GLU A 76 14.57 27.78 6.47
CA GLU A 76 14.49 29.11 5.86
C GLU A 76 13.14 29.83 6.14
N ASP A 77 12.01 29.12 6.11
CA ASP A 77 10.66 29.67 6.36
C ASP A 77 10.43 30.05 7.83
N GLY A 78 11.12 29.40 8.77
CA GLY A 78 11.15 29.82 10.18
C GLY A 78 11.65 31.26 10.39
N ASN A 79 12.36 31.82 9.41
CA ASN A 79 12.87 33.19 9.43
C ASN A 79 11.99 34.20 8.67
N ARG A 80 11.03 33.74 7.85
CA ARG A 80 10.21 34.61 6.97
C ARG A 80 8.81 34.96 7.52
N ALA A 81 8.31 34.23 8.52
CA ALA A 81 6.96 34.45 9.08
C ALA A 81 6.77 35.75 9.89
N LYS A 82 7.77 36.64 10.00
CA LYS A 82 7.68 37.89 10.79
C LYS A 82 7.74 39.21 10.01
N LYS A 83 7.85 39.22 8.67
CA LYS A 83 7.89 40.48 7.92
C LYS A 83 6.98 40.47 6.69
N GLN A 84 5.68 40.60 6.90
CA GLN A 84 4.84 41.25 5.89
C GLN A 84 3.63 41.96 6.52
N LYS A 85 3.85 43.22 6.89
CA LYS A 85 2.88 44.30 6.63
C LYS A 85 3.64 45.61 6.49
N GLN A 86 4.13 45.88 5.28
CA GLN A 86 4.41 47.23 4.81
C GLN A 86 3.04 47.85 4.46
N VAL A 87 2.68 48.96 5.11
CA VAL A 87 1.74 49.94 4.57
C VAL A 87 2.53 51.24 4.42
N GLU A 88 3.19 51.32 3.27
CA GLU A 88 3.43 52.50 2.42
C GLU A 88 2.20 53.47 2.42
N HIS A 89 2.22 54.82 2.39
CA HIS A 89 3.05 55.91 1.83
C HIS A 89 2.72 57.21 2.63
N ILE A 90 3.65 58.05 3.10
CA ILE A 90 4.38 59.20 2.46
C ILE A 90 3.54 60.50 2.25
N SER A 91 4.02 61.58 2.93
CA SER A 91 3.91 63.05 2.71
C SER A 91 2.54 63.74 2.86
N SER A 92 2.41 65.01 3.31
CA SER A 92 3.35 66.13 3.42
C SER A 92 2.92 67.10 4.53
#